data_AF-A0A9X1Y6F1-F1
#
_entry.id   AF-A0A9X1Y6F1-F1
#
_cell.length_a   1.000
_cell.length_b   1.000
_cell.length_c   1.000
_cell.angle_alpha   90.00
_cell.angle_beta   90.00
_cell.angle_gamma   90.00
#
_symmetry.space_group_name_H-M   'P 1'
#
loop_
_entity.id
_entity.type
_entity.pdbx_description
1 polymer ?
#
loop_
_entity_poly.entity_id
_entity_poly.type
_entity_poly.pdbx_seq_one_letter_code
_entity_poly.pdbx_strand_id
1 'polypeptide(L)'
;MRRRAGVLLLLQLALAGIGAASAQAQPTQAQPNQTQPTQARPAPAGGRAPAGTPAPAPGGNPIPGGPCDRLTSTAQQGECLEAALNRAETAMNQAFERALHVIDNDSGTVSTQRTNWRRAMQVSQRAWLAFRDADCGELIAYEWGQGTGMGPATLACRLDKTERRERELTARYTNR
;
A
#
# COMPACT_ATOMS: atom_id res chain seq x y z
N MET A 1 -33.91 59.36 -18.66
CA MET A 1 -33.30 59.50 -20.00
C MET A 1 -32.15 60.49 -19.94
N ARG A 2 -31.09 60.23 -20.72
CA ARG A 2 -29.93 61.07 -21.08
C ARG A 2 -28.66 60.97 -20.21
N ARG A 3 -27.71 60.29 -20.85
CA ARG A 3 -26.29 60.07 -20.60
C ARG A 3 -25.47 61.36 -20.72
N ARG A 4 -24.39 61.46 -19.93
CA ARG A 4 -23.08 62.07 -20.25
C ARG A 4 -22.05 61.28 -19.41
N ALA A 5 -21.27 60.34 -19.94
CA ALA A 5 -20.11 60.47 -20.83
C ALA A 5 -19.09 61.49 -20.30
N GLY A 6 -18.04 61.00 -19.64
CA GLY A 6 -16.96 61.83 -19.14
C GLY A 6 -15.82 61.05 -18.51
N VAL A 7 -14.71 61.00 -19.26
CA VAL A 7 -13.32 60.87 -18.79
C VAL A 7 -12.82 59.47 -18.41
N LEU A 8 -12.23 58.81 -19.41
CA LEU A 8 -11.18 57.81 -19.24
C LEU A 8 -9.98 58.46 -18.53
N LEU A 9 -9.69 58.04 -17.30
CA LEU A 9 -8.41 58.30 -16.64
C LEU A 9 -7.63 56.98 -16.60
N LEU A 10 -6.56 56.94 -17.37
CA LEU A 10 -5.57 55.87 -17.42
C LEU A 10 -4.87 55.75 -16.06
N LEU A 11 -5.27 54.76 -15.27
CA LEU A 11 -4.56 54.37 -14.05
C LEU A 11 -3.40 53.45 -14.45
N GLN A 12 -2.19 54.01 -14.51
CA GLN A 12 -0.97 53.24 -14.69
C GLN A 12 -0.72 52.37 -13.46
N LEU A 13 -0.62 51.06 -13.69
CA LEU A 13 -0.14 50.08 -12.71
C LEU A 13 1.31 50.40 -12.33
N ALA A 14 1.54 50.67 -11.05
CA ALA A 14 2.84 50.49 -10.43
C ALA A 14 2.80 49.23 -9.55
N LEU A 15 3.20 48.08 -10.11
CA LEU A 15 3.56 46.92 -9.31
C LEU A 15 4.89 47.22 -8.60
N ALA A 16 4.83 47.63 -7.34
CA ALA A 16 5.98 47.57 -6.46
C ALA A 16 6.21 46.10 -6.08
N GLY A 17 7.15 45.46 -6.78
CA GLY A 17 7.62 44.12 -6.46
C GLY A 17 8.37 44.12 -5.12
N ILE A 18 7.71 43.67 -4.05
CA ILE A 18 8.39 43.22 -2.84
C ILE A 18 8.93 41.83 -3.13
N GLY A 19 10.22 41.77 -3.47
CA GLY A 19 10.95 40.52 -3.59
C GLY A 19 11.14 39.88 -2.22
N ALA A 20 10.25 38.97 -1.83
CA ALA A 20 10.55 38.01 -0.79
C ALA A 20 11.59 37.02 -1.34
N ALA A 21 12.83 37.12 -0.85
CA ALA A 21 13.86 36.12 -1.08
C ALA A 21 13.34 34.77 -0.56
N SER A 22 12.92 33.91 -1.48
CA SER A 22 12.50 32.55 -1.19
C SER A 22 13.76 31.74 -0.91
N ALA A 23 14.01 31.40 0.36
CA ALA A 23 14.97 30.35 0.71
C ALA A 23 14.40 29.01 0.26
N GLN A 24 14.64 28.64 -1.00
CA GLN A 24 14.34 27.31 -1.51
C GLN A 24 15.46 26.37 -1.05
N ALA A 25 15.18 25.54 -0.05
CA ALA A 25 15.95 24.34 0.21
C ALA A 25 15.80 23.42 -1.02
N GLN A 26 16.87 23.27 -1.79
CA GLN A 26 16.90 22.33 -2.90
C GLN A 26 16.86 20.89 -2.34
N PRO A 27 16.01 20.00 -2.85
CA PRO A 27 16.12 18.58 -2.55
C PRO A 27 17.46 18.09 -3.09
N THR A 28 18.28 17.51 -2.21
CA THR A 28 19.51 16.81 -2.59
C THR A 28 19.09 15.66 -3.50
N GLN A 29 19.29 15.82 -4.81
CA GLN A 29 19.10 14.72 -5.74
C GLN A 29 20.21 13.71 -5.49
N ALA A 30 19.84 12.55 -4.97
CA ALA A 30 20.71 11.38 -4.98
C ALA A 30 21.05 11.07 -6.44
N GLN A 31 22.33 11.21 -6.80
CA GLN A 31 22.81 10.76 -8.11
C GLN A 31 22.56 9.25 -8.22
N PRO A 32 21.90 8.76 -9.28
CA PRO A 32 21.92 7.35 -9.58
C PRO A 32 23.37 6.97 -9.85
N ASN A 33 23.88 6.06 -9.03
CA ASN A 33 25.17 5.42 -9.20
C ASN A 33 25.20 4.79 -10.61
N GLN A 34 25.95 5.40 -11.52
CA GLN A 34 26.16 4.86 -12.85
C GLN A 34 27.08 3.65 -12.73
N THR A 35 26.49 2.47 -12.52
CA THR A 35 27.18 1.20 -12.79
C THR A 35 27.58 1.17 -14.26
N GLN A 36 28.88 1.11 -14.50
CA GLN A 36 29.46 0.96 -15.83
C GLN A 36 28.82 -0.23 -16.57
N PRO A 37 28.49 -0.09 -17.86
CA PRO A 37 27.98 -1.20 -18.64
C PRO A 37 29.10 -2.23 -18.84
N THR A 38 28.93 -3.43 -18.27
CA THR A 38 29.72 -4.60 -18.67
C THR A 38 29.46 -4.88 -20.15
N GLN A 39 30.52 -4.83 -20.96
CA GLN A 39 30.47 -5.13 -22.38
C GLN A 39 29.97 -6.56 -22.60
N ALA A 40 28.79 -6.71 -23.21
CA ALA A 40 28.25 -7.99 -23.60
C ALA A 40 29.06 -8.58 -24.77
N ARG A 41 29.45 -9.85 -24.66
CA ARG A 41 29.99 -10.63 -25.78
C ARG A 41 28.92 -10.74 -26.88
N PRO A 42 29.28 -10.69 -28.17
CA PRO A 42 28.31 -10.89 -29.25
C PRO A 42 27.73 -12.31 -29.19
N ALA A 43 26.40 -12.40 -29.28
CA ALA A 43 25.67 -13.66 -29.40
C ALA A 43 25.95 -14.31 -30.77
N PRO A 44 26.05 -15.65 -30.86
CA PRO A 44 26.08 -16.33 -32.15
C PRO A 44 24.72 -16.19 -32.85
N ALA A 45 24.79 -15.95 -34.16
CA ALA A 45 23.63 -15.82 -35.03
C ALA A 45 22.94 -17.18 -35.23
N GLY A 46 21.60 -17.16 -35.22
CA GLY A 46 20.79 -18.07 -36.03
C GLY A 46 20.18 -19.27 -35.32
N GLY A 47 18.90 -19.12 -34.94
CA GLY A 47 17.99 -20.24 -34.67
C GLY A 47 16.61 -19.70 -34.31
N ARG A 48 15.69 -19.60 -35.27
CA ARG A 48 14.27 -19.38 -34.97
C ARG A 48 13.78 -20.60 -34.19
N ALA A 49 13.63 -20.46 -32.87
CA ALA A 49 12.85 -21.40 -32.08
C ALA A 49 11.39 -21.34 -32.57
N PRO A 50 10.69 -22.48 -32.70
CA PRO A 50 9.25 -22.46 -32.95
C PRO A 50 8.56 -21.72 -31.78
N ALA A 51 7.48 -21.02 -32.08
CA ALA A 51 6.60 -20.43 -31.09
C ALA A 51 6.09 -21.57 -30.18
N GLY A 52 6.78 -21.77 -29.05
CA GLY A 52 6.30 -22.63 -27.99
C GLY A 52 4.97 -22.06 -27.49
N THR A 53 4.02 -22.95 -27.26
CA THR A 53 2.84 -22.67 -26.44
C THR A 53 3.26 -21.85 -25.22
N PRO A 54 2.52 -20.79 -24.83
CA PRO A 54 2.80 -20.12 -23.59
C PRO A 54 2.81 -21.18 -22.49
N ALA A 55 3.93 -21.29 -21.77
CA ALA A 55 3.95 -22.07 -20.55
C ALA A 55 2.77 -21.59 -19.70
N PRO A 56 1.98 -22.49 -19.08
CA PRO A 56 1.00 -22.02 -18.11
C PRO A 56 1.76 -21.13 -17.14
N ALA A 57 1.25 -19.91 -16.93
CA ALA A 57 1.72 -19.08 -15.82
C ALA A 57 1.78 -20.01 -14.60
N PRO A 58 2.85 -19.99 -13.78
CA PRO A 58 2.89 -20.81 -12.59
C PRO A 58 1.61 -20.50 -11.82
N GLY A 59 0.62 -21.39 -11.90
CA GLY A 59 -0.61 -21.28 -11.16
C GLY A 59 -0.13 -21.32 -9.73
N GLY A 60 -0.14 -20.17 -9.07
CA GLY A 60 0.45 -20.06 -7.75
C GLY A 60 -0.17 -21.14 -6.90
N ASN A 61 0.70 -21.98 -6.37
CA ASN A 61 0.24 -23.10 -5.59
C ASN A 61 -0.66 -22.53 -4.48
N PRO A 62 -1.86 -23.12 -4.23
CA PRO A 62 -2.67 -22.73 -3.08
C PRO A 62 -1.76 -22.66 -1.85
N ILE A 63 -1.96 -21.66 -0.98
CA ILE A 63 -1.16 -21.55 0.26
C ILE A 63 -1.24 -22.92 0.96
N PRO A 64 -0.14 -23.70 1.00
CA PRO A 64 -0.22 -25.08 1.46
C PRO A 64 -0.63 -25.10 2.93
N GLY A 65 -1.67 -25.86 3.27
CA GLY A 65 -2.18 -25.94 4.64
C GLY A 65 -3.06 -24.77 5.08
N GLY A 66 -3.44 -23.86 4.16
CA GLY A 66 -4.43 -22.81 4.42
C GLY A 66 -5.86 -23.36 4.53
N PRO A 67 -6.83 -22.59 5.08
CA PRO A 67 -8.18 -23.08 5.36
C PRO A 67 -9.00 -23.49 4.12
N CYS A 68 -8.50 -23.18 2.92
CA CYS A 68 -9.18 -23.39 1.63
C CYS A 68 -8.35 -24.25 0.67
N ASP A 69 -7.29 -24.93 1.15
CA ASP A 69 -6.29 -25.62 0.32
C ASP A 69 -6.81 -26.88 -0.40
N ARG A 70 -7.90 -27.49 0.08
CA ARG A 70 -8.54 -28.68 -0.54
C ARG A 70 -9.51 -28.34 -1.68
N LEU A 71 -9.80 -27.06 -1.92
CA LEU A 71 -10.73 -26.64 -2.97
C LEU A 71 -10.00 -26.57 -4.32
N THR A 72 -10.56 -27.18 -5.36
CA THR A 72 -9.95 -27.20 -6.71
C THR A 72 -10.55 -26.18 -7.66
N SER A 73 -11.74 -25.65 -7.34
CA SER A 73 -12.37 -24.58 -8.11
C SER A 73 -11.90 -23.21 -7.61
N THR A 74 -11.42 -22.37 -8.52
CA THR A 74 -11.07 -20.97 -8.25
C THR A 74 -12.23 -20.18 -7.63
N ALA A 75 -13.46 -20.42 -8.07
CA ALA A 75 -14.64 -19.74 -7.51
C ALA A 75 -14.87 -20.15 -6.05
N GLN A 76 -14.83 -21.47 -5.78
CA GLN A 76 -14.99 -21.98 -4.41
C GLN A 76 -13.85 -21.52 -3.49
N GLN A 77 -12.62 -21.48 -4.01
CA GLN A 77 -11.47 -20.93 -3.29
C GLN A 77 -11.70 -19.45 -2.94
N GLY A 78 -12.17 -18.65 -3.90
CA GLY A 78 -12.48 -17.23 -3.68
C GLY A 78 -13.51 -17.03 -2.57
N GLU A 79 -14.65 -17.72 -2.62
CA GLU A 79 -15.70 -17.65 -1.61
C GLU A 79 -15.19 -18.04 -0.21
N CYS A 80 -14.44 -19.14 -0.13
CA CYS A 80 -13.85 -19.61 1.12
C CYS A 80 -12.86 -18.59 1.71
N LEU A 81 -11.97 -18.05 0.87
CA LEU A 81 -10.95 -17.09 1.28
C LEU A 81 -11.54 -15.74 1.66
N GLU A 82 -12.60 -15.29 1.00
CA GLU A 82 -13.32 -14.07 1.37
C GLU A 82 -13.97 -14.22 2.76
N ALA A 83 -14.64 -15.35 3.01
CA ALA A 83 -15.21 -15.63 4.32
C ALA A 83 -14.13 -15.72 5.41
N ALA A 84 -12.96 -16.31 5.10
CA ALA A 84 -11.82 -16.37 6.01
C ALA A 84 -11.23 -14.98 6.28
N LEU A 85 -11.04 -14.17 5.24
CA LEU A 85 -10.53 -12.80 5.35
C LEU A 85 -11.45 -11.94 6.22
N ASN A 86 -12.77 -12.00 6.03
CA ASN A 86 -13.73 -11.24 6.83
C ASN A 86 -13.63 -11.59 8.34
N ARG A 87 -13.44 -12.87 8.67
CA ARG A 87 -13.19 -13.30 10.07
C ARG A 87 -11.86 -12.76 10.59
N ALA A 88 -10.80 -12.84 9.79
CA ALA A 88 -9.47 -12.34 10.18
C ALA A 88 -9.47 -10.81 10.38
N GLU A 89 -10.16 -10.06 9.53
CA GLU A 89 -10.29 -8.60 9.66
C GLU A 89 -11.07 -8.22 10.91
N THR A 90 -12.13 -8.97 11.23
CA THR A 90 -12.88 -8.79 12.48
C THR A 90 -11.96 -9.03 13.69
N ALA A 91 -11.19 -10.12 13.70
CA ALA A 91 -10.26 -10.43 14.78
C ALA A 91 -9.15 -9.37 14.91
N MET A 92 -8.61 -8.90 13.79
CA MET A 92 -7.59 -7.84 13.76
C MET A 92 -8.13 -6.51 14.28
N ASN A 93 -9.36 -6.13 13.93
CA ASN A 93 -10.01 -4.93 14.46
C ASN A 93 -10.20 -5.02 15.98
N GLN A 94 -10.64 -6.17 16.49
CA GLN A 94 -10.75 -6.39 17.93
C GLN A 94 -9.38 -6.30 18.63
N ALA A 95 -8.32 -6.84 18.03
CA ALA A 95 -6.96 -6.71 18.56
C ALA A 95 -6.47 -5.26 18.58
N PHE A 96 -6.80 -4.49 17.54
CA PHE A 96 -6.49 -3.06 17.46
C PHE A 96 -7.25 -2.26 18.53
N GLU A 97 -8.54 -2.53 18.73
CA GLU A 97 -9.34 -1.89 19.79
C GLU A 97 -8.80 -2.21 21.19
N ARG A 98 -8.41 -3.46 21.44
CA ARG A 98 -7.73 -3.85 22.69
C ARG A 98 -6.43 -3.08 22.90
N ALA A 99 -5.60 -2.96 21.85
CA ALA A 99 -4.36 -2.19 21.91
C ALA A 99 -4.63 -0.72 22.28
N LEU A 100 -5.64 -0.10 21.66
CA LEU A 100 -6.06 1.25 21.98
C LEU A 100 -6.57 1.39 23.43
N HIS A 101 -7.33 0.40 23.91
CA HIS A 101 -7.79 0.38 25.30
C HIS A 101 -6.63 0.29 26.31
N VAL A 102 -5.63 -0.55 26.05
CA VAL A 102 -4.42 -0.63 26.89
C VAL A 102 -3.70 0.71 26.94
N ILE A 103 -3.54 1.38 25.79
CA ILE A 103 -2.91 2.70 25.71
C ILE A 103 -3.67 3.75 26.52
N ASP A 104 -5.01 3.75 26.45
CA ASP A 104 -5.83 4.74 27.14
C ASP A 104 -5.80 4.57 28.67
N ASN A 105 -5.65 3.33 29.14
CA ASN A 105 -5.73 2.97 30.56
C ASN A 105 -4.36 2.82 31.25
N ASP A 106 -3.25 2.97 30.53
CA ASP A 106 -1.91 2.87 31.12
C ASP A 106 -1.68 3.99 32.16
N SER A 107 -1.63 3.65 33.44
CA SER A 107 -1.48 4.62 34.53
C SER A 107 -0.05 5.13 34.70
N GLY A 108 0.94 4.44 34.12
CA GLY A 108 2.35 4.84 34.15
C GLY A 108 2.72 5.97 33.18
N THR A 109 1.86 6.24 32.20
CA THR A 109 2.10 7.27 31.18
C THR A 109 1.22 8.50 31.40
N VAL A 110 1.83 9.69 31.37
CA VAL A 110 1.10 10.96 31.49
C VAL A 110 0.14 11.19 30.30
N SER A 111 -0.95 11.91 30.54
CA SER A 111 -2.09 12.03 29.58
C SER A 111 -1.70 12.49 28.17
N THR A 112 -0.79 13.45 28.06
CA THR A 112 -0.31 13.97 26.76
C THR A 112 0.49 12.91 25.99
N GLN A 113 1.30 12.12 26.68
CA GLN A 113 2.05 11.01 26.07
C GLN A 113 1.12 9.88 25.64
N ARG A 114 0.09 9.53 26.43
CA ARG A 114 -0.94 8.55 26.01
C ARG A 114 -1.67 9.00 24.75
N THR A 115 -2.01 10.29 24.67
CA THR A 115 -2.67 10.87 23.48
C THR A 115 -1.78 10.74 22.24
N ASN A 116 -0.49 11.05 22.37
CA ASN A 116 0.47 10.92 21.27
C ASN A 116 0.70 9.45 20.89
N TRP A 117 0.78 8.55 21.86
CA TRP A 117 0.90 7.11 21.63
C TRP A 117 -0.32 6.56 20.89
N ARG A 118 -1.53 6.91 21.34
CA ARG A 118 -2.78 6.55 20.65
C ARG A 118 -2.77 7.01 19.20
N ARG A 119 -2.39 8.27 18.95
CA ARG A 119 -2.26 8.82 17.60
C ARG A 119 -1.24 8.04 16.76
N ALA A 120 -0.07 7.73 17.32
CA ALA A 120 0.95 6.95 16.64
C ALA A 120 0.46 5.52 16.28
N MET A 121 -0.27 4.87 17.19
CA MET A 121 -0.87 3.56 16.95
C MET A 121 -1.88 3.59 15.80
N GLN A 122 -2.72 4.61 15.74
CA GLN A 122 -3.67 4.81 14.64
C GLN A 122 -2.97 5.12 13.30
N VAL A 123 -1.91 5.93 13.31
CA VAL A 123 -1.10 6.20 12.11
C VAL A 123 -0.45 4.91 11.61
N SER A 124 0.16 4.13 12.50
CA SER A 124 0.77 2.83 12.17
C SER A 124 -0.26 1.88 11.53
N GLN A 125 -1.46 1.77 12.10
CA GLN A 125 -2.49 0.88 11.57
C GLN A 125 -2.97 1.30 10.17
N ARG A 126 -3.16 2.60 9.92
CA ARG A 126 -3.52 3.09 8.58
C ARG A 126 -2.41 2.85 7.56
N ALA A 127 -1.16 3.09 7.94
CA ALA A 127 -0.01 2.83 7.06
C ALA A 127 0.10 1.33 6.72
N TRP A 128 -0.17 0.46 7.70
CA TRP A 128 -0.20 -0.98 7.47
C TRP A 128 -1.31 -1.41 6.50
N LEU A 129 -2.53 -0.86 6.62
CA LEU A 129 -3.61 -1.12 5.66
C LEU A 129 -3.22 -0.73 4.23
N ALA A 130 -2.65 0.47 4.06
CA ALA A 130 -2.18 0.93 2.77
C ALA A 130 -1.09 0.01 2.18
N PHE A 131 -0.15 -0.45 3.00
CA PHE A 131 0.86 -1.43 2.60
C PHE A 131 0.22 -2.76 2.17
N ARG A 132 -0.68 -3.33 2.99
CA ARG A 132 -1.37 -4.58 2.68
C ARG A 132 -2.09 -4.49 1.35
N ASP A 133 -2.83 -3.40 1.13
CA ASP A 133 -3.65 -3.25 -0.06
C ASP A 133 -2.79 -3.01 -1.31
N ALA A 134 -1.67 -2.30 -1.21
CA ALA A 134 -0.72 -2.13 -2.30
C ALA A 134 0.01 -3.45 -2.66
N ASP A 135 0.45 -4.20 -1.65
CA ASP A 135 1.20 -5.43 -1.83
C ASP A 135 0.32 -6.58 -2.33
N CYS A 136 -0.92 -6.67 -1.85
CA CYS A 136 -1.86 -7.72 -2.25
C CYS A 136 -2.79 -7.33 -3.41
N GLY A 137 -2.70 -6.11 -3.93
CA GLY A 137 -3.56 -5.59 -4.99
C GLY A 137 -2.97 -5.82 -6.38
N GLU A 138 -2.67 -4.73 -7.07
CA GLU A 138 -2.12 -4.75 -8.45
C GLU A 138 -0.85 -5.59 -8.59
N LEU A 139 0.00 -5.64 -7.56
CA LEU A 139 1.22 -6.45 -7.59
C LEU A 139 0.91 -7.93 -7.85
N ILE A 140 -0.07 -8.50 -7.12
CA ILE A 140 -0.54 -9.87 -7.35
C ILE A 140 -1.12 -10.02 -8.76
N ALA A 141 -1.82 -9.00 -9.27
CA ALA A 141 -2.39 -9.03 -10.61
C ALA A 141 -1.32 -9.20 -11.70
N TYR A 142 -0.15 -8.56 -11.53
CA TYR A 142 1.00 -8.73 -12.41
C TYR A 142 1.70 -10.09 -12.23
N GLU A 143 1.86 -10.57 -11.00
CA GLU A 143 2.47 -11.88 -10.71
C GLU A 143 1.69 -13.04 -11.32
N TRP A 144 0.36 -12.91 -11.38
CA TRP A 144 -0.55 -13.96 -11.86
C TRP A 144 -0.99 -13.77 -13.31
N GLY A 145 -0.41 -12.80 -14.03
CA GLY A 145 -0.66 -12.58 -15.46
C GLY A 145 -2.14 -12.35 -15.80
N GLN A 146 -2.89 -11.72 -14.90
CA GLN A 146 -4.33 -11.48 -15.06
C GLN A 146 -5.22 -12.74 -15.18
N GLY A 147 -4.70 -13.92 -14.76
CA GLY A 147 -5.42 -15.19 -14.82
C GLY A 147 -6.50 -15.37 -13.74
N THR A 148 -7.30 -16.42 -13.86
CA THR A 148 -8.39 -16.73 -12.92
C THR A 148 -7.91 -16.94 -11.49
N GLY A 149 -6.70 -17.46 -11.30
CA GLY A 149 -6.08 -17.63 -9.97
C GLY A 149 -5.77 -16.32 -9.23
N MET A 150 -5.78 -15.17 -9.92
CA MET A 150 -5.49 -13.86 -9.29
C MET A 150 -6.43 -13.56 -8.12
N GLY A 151 -7.74 -13.77 -8.28
CA GLY A 151 -8.72 -13.43 -7.24
C GLY A 151 -8.42 -14.15 -5.91
N PRO A 152 -8.35 -15.49 -5.90
CA PRO A 152 -7.92 -16.24 -4.73
C PRO A 152 -6.54 -15.85 -4.21
N ALA A 153 -5.56 -15.56 -5.07
CA ALA A 153 -4.23 -15.14 -4.65
C ALA A 153 -4.24 -13.82 -3.87
N THR A 154 -4.99 -12.83 -4.36
CA THR A 154 -5.18 -11.53 -3.72
C THR A 154 -5.82 -11.70 -2.34
N LEU A 155 -6.87 -12.53 -2.24
CA LEU A 155 -7.54 -12.81 -0.96
C LEU A 155 -6.62 -13.54 0.02
N ALA A 156 -5.87 -14.53 -0.45
CA ALA A 156 -4.93 -15.29 0.38
C ALA A 156 -3.79 -14.40 0.92
N CYS A 157 -3.24 -13.50 0.09
CA CYS A 157 -2.25 -12.51 0.52
C CYS A 157 -2.81 -11.60 1.63
N ARG A 158 -4.02 -11.06 1.45
CA ARG A 158 -4.67 -10.21 2.45
C ARG A 158 -4.92 -10.95 3.75
N LEU A 159 -5.37 -12.20 3.66
CA LEU A 159 -5.64 -13.06 4.82
C LEU A 159 -4.36 -13.27 5.65
N ASP A 160 -3.28 -13.76 5.05
CA ASP A 160 -2.02 -14.02 5.75
C ASP A 160 -1.50 -12.77 6.48
N LYS A 161 -1.49 -11.61 5.79
CA LYS A 161 -1.04 -10.36 6.40
C LYS A 161 -1.96 -9.91 7.54
N THR A 162 -3.27 -10.04 7.38
CA THR A 162 -4.25 -9.65 8.39
C THR A 162 -4.10 -10.50 9.65
N GLU A 163 -3.92 -11.81 9.51
CA GLU A 163 -3.65 -12.70 10.64
C GLU A 163 -2.30 -12.39 11.31
N ARG A 164 -1.25 -12.06 10.53
CA ARG A 164 0.04 -11.63 11.10
C ARG A 164 -0.11 -10.34 11.91
N ARG A 165 -0.89 -9.38 11.41
CA ARG A 165 -1.12 -8.11 12.10
C ARG A 165 -1.92 -8.30 13.38
N GLU A 166 -2.96 -9.14 13.35
CA GLU A 166 -3.69 -9.54 14.54
C GLU A 166 -2.72 -10.08 15.60
N ARG A 167 -1.87 -11.06 15.24
CA ARG A 167 -0.88 -11.64 16.16
C ARG A 167 0.10 -10.61 16.70
N GLU A 168 0.59 -9.70 15.85
CA GLU A 168 1.51 -8.63 16.27
C GLU A 168 0.86 -7.71 17.31
N LEU A 169 -0.38 -7.29 17.07
CA LEU A 169 -1.15 -6.44 17.98
C LEU A 169 -1.41 -7.16 19.31
N THR A 170 -1.91 -8.40 19.24
CA THR A 170 -2.17 -9.22 20.41
C THR A 170 -0.88 -9.44 21.21
N ALA A 171 0.21 -9.93 20.60
CA ALA A 171 1.47 -10.17 21.29
C ALA A 171 2.05 -8.92 21.97
N ARG A 172 1.90 -7.75 21.34
CA ARG A 172 2.43 -6.48 21.87
C ARG A 172 1.59 -5.90 23.03
N TYR A 173 0.30 -6.20 23.10
CA TYR A 173 -0.64 -5.54 24.02
C TYR A 173 -1.41 -6.48 24.96
N THR A 174 -1.22 -7.80 24.91
CA THR A 174 -1.87 -8.75 25.83
C THR A 174 -1.29 -8.70 27.26
N ASN A 175 -0.02 -8.33 27.43
CA ASN A 175 0.68 -8.36 28.73
C ASN A 175 1.19 -6.97 29.17
N ARG A 176 0.51 -5.90 28.74
CA ARG A 176 0.78 -4.53 29.19
C ARG A 176 -0.36 -4.03 30.06
#